data_AF-X7YRJ8-F1
#
_entry.id   AF-X7YRJ8-F1
#
_cell.length_a   1.000
_cell.length_b   1.000
_cell.length_c   1.000
_cell.angle_alpha   90.00
_cell.angle_beta   90.00
_cell.angle_gamma   90.00
#
_symmetry.space_group_name_H-M   'P 1'
#
loop_
_entity.id
_entity.type
_entity.pdbx_description
1 polymer ?
#
loop_
_entity_poly.entity_id
_entity_poly.type
_entity_poly.pdbx_seq_one_letter_code
_entity_poly.pdbx_strand_id
1 'polypeptide(L)'
;MVITKAQINAYARSLRESVRAELVALRAEARAEVNRTAGWCHCPWSQTAPNAHSGPCQRYHPTDDEDDAHYATVRRIDYALDEVLWRALDLHREPVGQLELFAAL
;
A
#
# COMPACT_ATOMS: atom_id res chain seq x y z
N MET A 1 2.81 -13.75 -21.88
CA MET A 1 1.49 -14.11 -21.30
C MET A 1 0.76 -12.82 -20.95
N VAL A 2 -0.48 -12.63 -21.40
CA VAL A 2 -1.27 -11.42 -21.09
C VAL A 2 -2.39 -11.82 -20.12
N ILE A 3 -2.41 -11.20 -18.93
CA ILE A 3 -3.50 -11.38 -17.96
C ILE A 3 -4.62 -10.40 -18.28
N THR A 4 -5.83 -10.91 -18.48
CA THR A 4 -6.99 -10.07 -18.81
C THR A 4 -7.75 -9.62 -17.55
N LYS A 5 -8.47 -8.51 -17.65
CA LYS A 5 -9.39 -8.03 -16.60
C LYS A 5 -10.43 -9.10 -16.21
N ALA A 6 -10.90 -9.89 -17.18
CA ALA A 6 -11.85 -10.97 -16.93
C ALA A 6 -11.25 -12.06 -16.03
N GLN A 7 -9.99 -12.46 -16.27
CA GLN A 7 -9.26 -13.43 -15.44
C GLN A 7 -9.02 -12.88 -14.03
N ILE A 8 -8.64 -11.61 -13.89
CA ILE A 8 -8.46 -10.97 -12.58
C ILE A 8 -9.79 -10.97 -11.80
N ASN A 9 -10.89 -10.57 -12.43
CA ASN A 9 -12.20 -10.55 -11.79
C ASN A 9 -12.70 -11.96 -11.45
N ALA A 10 -12.39 -12.97 -12.27
CA ALA A 10 -12.72 -14.36 -11.97
C ALA A 10 -11.97 -14.85 -10.72
N TYR A 11 -10.67 -14.58 -10.63
CA TYR A 11 -9.88 -14.90 -9.44
C TYR A 11 -10.38 -14.15 -8.18
N ALA A 12 -10.67 -12.85 -8.31
CA ALA A 12 -11.22 -12.07 -7.21
C ALA A 12 -12.54 -12.66 -6.67
N ARG A 13 -13.38 -13.24 -7.53
CA ARG A 13 -14.61 -13.95 -7.14
C ARG A 13 -14.35 -15.33 -6.53
N SER A 14 -13.24 -16.00 -6.86
CA SER A 14 -12.89 -17.29 -6.25
C SER A 14 -12.28 -17.16 -4.85
N LEU A 15 -11.89 -15.97 -4.42
CA LEU A 15 -11.39 -15.74 -3.06
C LEU A 15 -12.44 -16.08 -1.98
N ARG A 16 -11.98 -16.39 -0.77
CA ARG A 16 -12.86 -16.50 0.40
C ARG A 16 -13.45 -15.13 0.73
N GLU A 17 -14.69 -15.11 1.22
CA GLU A 17 -15.39 -13.86 1.50
C GLU A 17 -14.67 -12.99 2.55
N SER A 18 -14.08 -13.63 3.57
CA SER A 18 -13.27 -12.94 4.58
C SER A 18 -12.09 -12.20 3.96
N VAL A 19 -11.36 -12.84 3.04
CA VAL A 19 -10.21 -12.24 2.34
C VAL A 19 -10.65 -11.07 1.46
N ARG A 20 -11.78 -11.20 0.75
CA ARG A 20 -12.35 -10.08 -0.02
C ARG A 20 -12.71 -8.89 0.88
N ALA A 21 -13.39 -9.15 2.00
CA ALA A 21 -13.80 -8.10 2.92
C ALA A 21 -12.57 -7.35 3.48
N GLU A 22 -11.52 -8.07 3.86
CA GLU A 22 -10.24 -7.47 4.30
C GLU A 22 -9.60 -6.60 3.20
N LEU A 23 -9.53 -7.07 1.95
CA LEU A 23 -8.99 -6.28 0.83
C LEU A 23 -9.81 -5.01 0.56
N VAL A 24 -11.14 -5.08 0.65
CA VAL A 24 -12.01 -3.90 0.47
C VAL A 24 -11.82 -2.90 1.59
N ALA A 25 -11.71 -3.36 2.84
CA ALA A 25 -11.47 -2.51 4.00
C ALA A 25 -10.12 -1.77 3.89
N LEU A 26 -9.04 -2.50 3.59
CA LEU A 26 -7.70 -1.92 3.40
C LEU A 26 -7.68 -0.91 2.24
N ARG A 27 -8.39 -1.19 1.14
CA ARG A 27 -8.51 -0.25 0.02
C ARG A 27 -9.26 1.03 0.42
N ALA A 28 -10.30 0.91 1.23
CA ALA A 28 -11.03 2.07 1.73
C ALA A 28 -10.15 2.92 2.66
N GLU A 29 -9.37 2.26 3.52
CA GLU A 29 -8.41 2.90 4.41
C GLU A 29 -7.29 3.63 3.64
N ALA A 30 -6.68 2.97 2.66
CA ALA A 30 -5.69 3.59 1.77
C ALA A 30 -6.25 4.82 1.07
N ARG A 31 -7.51 4.75 0.61
CA ARG A 31 -8.18 5.90 -0.02
C ARG A 31 -8.43 7.03 0.96
N ALA A 32 -8.81 6.73 2.20
CA ALA A 32 -8.98 7.73 3.24
C ALA A 32 -7.66 8.45 3.52
N GLU A 33 -6.55 7.70 3.57
CA GLU A 33 -5.23 8.28 3.80
C GLU A 33 -4.76 9.16 2.64
N VAL A 34 -4.91 8.70 1.40
CA VAL A 34 -4.64 9.53 0.21
C VAL A 34 -5.47 10.81 0.21
N ASN A 35 -6.76 10.72 0.57
CA ASN A 35 -7.61 11.90 0.63
C ASN A 35 -7.16 12.87 1.74
N ARG A 36 -6.72 12.35 2.88
CA ARG A 36 -6.21 13.15 4.02
C ARG A 36 -4.97 13.94 3.63
N THR A 37 -4.07 13.36 2.83
CA THR A 37 -2.78 13.96 2.47
C THR A 37 -2.75 14.59 1.07
N ALA A 38 -3.83 14.52 0.28
CA ALA A 38 -3.88 15.00 -1.10
C ALA A 38 -3.47 16.48 -1.28
N GLY A 39 -3.69 17.32 -0.27
CA GLY A 39 -3.36 18.75 -0.30
C GLY A 39 -1.91 19.08 0.07
N TRP A 40 -1.17 18.12 0.61
CA TRP A 40 0.16 18.35 1.18
C TRP A 40 1.16 18.77 0.11
N CYS A 41 2.16 19.53 0.54
CA CYS A 41 3.28 19.97 -0.27
C CYS A 41 4.56 19.73 0.51
N HIS A 42 5.55 19.14 -0.15
CA HIS A 42 6.88 18.88 0.43
C HIS A 42 7.95 19.76 -0.23
N CYS A 43 7.57 20.90 -0.80
CA CYS A 43 8.54 21.82 -1.37
C CYS A 43 9.28 22.59 -0.25
N PRO A 44 10.53 23.00 -0.46
CA PRO A 44 11.30 23.72 0.56
C PRO A 44 10.88 25.20 0.70
N TRP A 45 9.91 25.66 -0.09
CA TRP A 45 9.58 27.08 -0.27
C TRP A 45 8.48 27.58 0.67
N SER A 46 8.27 26.93 1.81
CA SER A 46 7.21 27.29 2.78
C SER A 46 7.40 28.67 3.38
N GLN A 47 8.65 29.08 3.60
CA GLN A 47 9.01 30.37 4.19
C GLN A 47 9.66 31.34 3.19
N THR A 48 10.26 30.81 2.13
CA THR A 48 11.03 31.61 1.16
C THR A 48 10.52 31.38 -0.26
N ALA A 49 10.39 32.45 -1.04
CA ALA A 49 10.01 32.35 -2.44
C ALA A 49 11.09 31.64 -3.28
N PRO A 50 10.71 30.80 -4.26
CA PRO A 50 11.68 30.14 -5.14
C PRO A 50 12.38 31.11 -6.11
N ASN A 51 11.79 32.27 -6.38
CA ASN A 51 12.38 33.32 -7.22
C ASN A 51 11.77 34.71 -6.91
N ALA A 52 12.37 35.76 -7.48
CA ALA A 52 11.99 37.16 -7.27
C ALA A 52 10.57 37.55 -7.77
N HIS A 53 9.92 36.70 -8.56
CA HIS A 53 8.61 36.96 -9.14
C HIS A 53 7.50 36.11 -8.52
N SER A 54 7.81 35.36 -7.46
CA SER A 54 6.87 34.49 -6.75
C SER A 54 6.91 34.78 -5.25
N GLY A 55 5.87 34.36 -4.54
CA GLY A 55 5.85 34.34 -3.08
C GLY A 55 6.21 32.96 -2.51
N PRO A 56 6.33 32.83 -1.19
CA PRO A 56 6.37 31.53 -0.53
C PRO A 56 5.18 30.65 -0.92
N CYS A 57 5.39 29.34 -0.92
CA CYS A 57 4.36 28.37 -1.25
C CYS A 57 3.19 28.44 -0.26
N GLN A 58 1.97 28.60 -0.77
CA GLN A 58 0.75 28.76 0.02
C GLN A 58 0.02 27.44 0.31
N ARG A 59 0.56 26.31 -0.16
CA ARG A 59 0.00 24.97 0.14
C ARG A 59 0.36 24.56 1.57
N TYR A 60 -0.42 23.65 2.12
CA TYR A 60 -0.11 23.06 3.42
C TYR A 60 1.19 22.25 3.35
N HIS A 61 2.15 22.58 4.20
CA HIS A 61 3.34 21.76 4.43
C HIS A 61 3.12 21.03 5.75
N PRO A 62 3.11 19.68 5.75
CA PRO A 62 2.96 18.94 6.98
C PRO A 62 4.14 19.22 7.91
N THR A 63 3.89 19.11 9.20
CA THR A 63 4.96 18.97 10.20
C THR A 63 5.66 17.62 10.04
N ASP A 64 6.88 17.50 10.56
CA ASP A 64 7.63 16.24 10.53
C ASP A 64 6.84 15.10 11.19
N ASP A 65 6.17 15.37 12.32
CA ASP A 65 5.32 14.40 13.02
C ASP A 65 4.13 13.92 12.17
N GLU A 66 3.50 14.83 11.40
CA GLU A 66 2.40 14.47 10.50
C GLU A 66 2.89 13.62 9.33
N ASP A 67 4.08 13.93 8.78
CA ASP A 67 4.67 13.20 7.68
C ASP A 67 5.11 11.79 8.15
N ASP A 68 5.72 11.70 9.32
CA ASP A 68 6.08 10.43 9.95
C ASP A 68 4.84 9.56 10.22
N ALA A 69 3.76 10.17 10.73
CA ALA A 69 2.48 9.48 10.94
C ALA A 69 1.85 9.01 9.61
N HIS A 70 1.96 9.82 8.55
CA HIS A 70 1.54 9.44 7.21
C HIS A 70 2.28 8.21 6.72
N TYR A 71 3.62 8.24 6.73
CA TYR A 71 4.41 7.10 6.26
C TYR A 71 4.25 5.86 7.14
N ALA A 72 4.06 6.02 8.45
CA ALA A 72 3.73 4.89 9.33
C ALA A 72 2.39 4.24 8.94
N THR A 73 1.39 5.06 8.61
CA THR A 73 0.08 4.59 8.14
C THR A 73 0.19 3.86 6.81
N VAL A 74 0.87 4.45 5.82
CA VAL A 74 1.11 3.83 4.51
C VAL A 74 1.82 2.50 4.66
N ARG A 75 2.93 2.43 5.41
CA ARG A 75 3.65 1.19 5.64
C ARG A 75 2.77 0.11 6.28
N ARG A 76 1.97 0.45 7.29
CA ARG A 76 1.06 -0.51 7.92
C ARG A 76 0.05 -1.06 6.92
N ILE A 77 -0.53 -0.21 6.07
CA ILE A 77 -1.48 -0.63 5.05
C ILE A 77 -0.81 -1.56 4.03
N ASP A 78 0.40 -1.22 3.58
CA ASP A 78 1.17 -2.03 2.64
C ASP A 78 1.48 -3.41 3.22
N TYR A 79 1.99 -3.47 4.47
CA TYR A 79 2.23 -4.75 5.15
C TYR A 79 0.95 -5.58 5.31
N ALA A 80 -0.15 -4.95 5.72
CA ALA A 80 -1.42 -5.65 5.87
C ALA A 80 -1.95 -6.15 4.52
N LEU A 81 -1.79 -5.37 3.45
CA LEU A 81 -2.19 -5.77 2.11
C LEU A 81 -1.39 -6.98 1.63
N ASP A 82 -0.06 -6.96 1.81
CA ASP A 82 0.80 -8.09 1.47
C ASP A 82 0.35 -9.35 2.21
N GLU A 83 0.17 -9.30 3.53
CA GLU A 83 -0.29 -10.44 4.33
C GLU A 83 -1.66 -11.00 3.87
N VAL A 84 -2.58 -10.14 3.44
CA VAL A 84 -3.86 -10.60 2.86
C VAL A 84 -3.64 -11.26 1.50
N LEU A 85 -2.75 -10.72 0.66
CA LEU A 85 -2.43 -11.28 -0.66
C LEU A 85 -1.68 -12.62 -0.55
N TRP A 86 -0.74 -12.76 0.38
CA TRP A 86 -0.06 -14.03 0.67
C TRP A 86 -1.07 -15.12 1.07
N ARG A 87 -2.03 -14.79 1.94
CA ARG A 87 -3.15 -15.69 2.30
C ARG A 87 -4.08 -15.97 1.12
N ALA A 88 -4.38 -14.99 0.28
CA ALA A 88 -5.24 -15.15 -0.90
C ALA A 88 -4.64 -16.12 -1.94
N LEU A 89 -3.32 -16.12 -2.06
CA LEU A 89 -2.56 -16.93 -3.00
C LEU A 89 -2.10 -18.28 -2.40
N ASP A 90 -2.42 -18.55 -1.12
CA ASP A 90 -1.97 -19.73 -0.35
C ASP A 90 -0.43 -19.88 -0.33
N LEU A 91 0.29 -18.75 -0.44
CA LEU A 91 1.75 -18.72 -0.55
C LEU A 91 2.47 -18.83 0.80
N HIS A 92 1.73 -18.83 1.92
CA HIS A 92 2.29 -19.18 3.24
C HIS A 92 2.50 -20.69 3.42
N ARG A 93 2.03 -21.54 2.49
CA ARG A 93 2.44 -22.94 2.43
C ARG A 93 3.82 -23.02 1.79
N GLU A 94 4.86 -22.78 2.58
CA GLU A 94 6.11 -23.53 2.38
C GLU A 94 5.73 -25.02 2.37
N PRO A 95 6.02 -25.80 1.32
CA PRO A 95 5.99 -27.24 1.46
C PRO A 95 7.11 -27.59 2.43
N VAL A 96 6.74 -27.86 3.69
CA VAL A 96 7.60 -28.56 4.64
C VAL A 96 8.03 -29.87 3.94
N GLY A 97 9.23 -29.90 3.36
CA GLY A 97 9.72 -31.11 2.70
C GLY A 97 10.66 -30.96 1.50
N GLN A 98 10.92 -29.77 0.93
CA GLN A 98 11.85 -29.72 -0.20
C GLN A 98 13.30 -30.06 0.19
N LEU A 99 13.69 -29.85 1.46
CA LEU A 99 15.00 -30.28 1.97
C LEU A 99 15.06 -31.76 2.33
N GLU A 100 13.94 -32.45 2.58
CA GLU A 100 13.93 -33.89 2.84
C GLU A 100 14.14 -34.74 1.57
N LEU A 101 13.87 -34.17 0.39
CA LEU A 101 14.14 -34.79 -0.90
C LEU A 101 15.64 -35.00 -1.19
N PHE A 102 16.52 -34.26 -0.51
CA PHE A 102 17.97 -34.36 -0.68
C PHE A 102 18.67 -35.06 0.50
N ALA A 103 17.95 -35.39 1.57
CA ALA A 103 18.49 -36.15 2.71
C ALA A 103 18.48 -37.68 2.48
N ALA A 104 17.90 -38.14 1.37
CA ALA A 104 17.81 -39.55 0.98
C ALA A 104 18.87 -40.00 -0.05
N LEU A 105 19.97 -39.24 -0.21
CA LEU A 105 21.17 -39.64 -0.97
C LEU A 105 22.34 -39.88 -0.01
#